data_AF-A0A212PLL7-F1
#
_entry.id   AF-A0A212PLL7-F1
#
_cell.length_a   1.000
_cell.length_b   1.000
_cell.length_c   1.000
_cell.angle_alpha   90.00
_cell.angle_beta   90.00
_cell.angle_gamma   90.00
#
_symmetry.space_group_name_H-M   'P 1'
#
loop_
_entity.id
_entity.type
_entity.pdbx_description
1 polymer ?
#
loop_
_entity_poly.entity_id
_entity_poly.type
_entity_poly.pdbx_seq_one_letter_code
_entity_poly.pdbx_strand_id
1 'polypeptide(L)'
;MNGRRPLSGNRRREQNPAYGLLRPIDESMTDREKWERAVAAVRLEYGGLSQEVKERVLFLLKRVQRGKERVHQRAAGLNGAEICAACGGQCCMTGKHHFTVIELLTYLAKEEDLFTPRFDSGRCPYLGDDGCLMSPSYRPFNCITFNCEQVDSLSQRSEAAVFMHVEKELREAYADVEGFFGNRFLHGLFINFERDILQRRQILRGVAADGAGVDRQV
;
A
#
# COMPACT_ATOMS: atom_id res chain seq x y z
N MET A 1 -35.99 2.62 20.49
CA MET A 1 -35.53 1.54 19.61
C MET A 1 -34.86 2.16 18.39
N ASN A 2 -33.53 2.25 18.37
CA ASN A 2 -32.77 2.86 17.27
C ASN A 2 -32.44 1.80 16.21
N GLY A 3 -33.20 1.81 15.11
CA GLY A 3 -32.91 1.00 13.93
C GLY A 3 -31.71 1.55 13.17
N ARG A 4 -30.55 0.90 13.30
CA ARG A 4 -29.40 1.14 12.41
C ARG A 4 -29.73 0.57 11.03
N ARG A 5 -29.75 1.43 10.01
CA ARG A 5 -29.78 0.99 8.60
C ARG A 5 -28.45 0.30 8.26
N PRO A 6 -28.46 -0.80 7.51
CA PRO A 6 -27.23 -1.41 7.03
C PRO A 6 -26.55 -0.47 6.02
N LEU A 7 -25.27 -0.19 6.24
CA LEU A 7 -24.43 0.52 5.29
C LEU A 7 -24.38 -0.31 4.00
N SER A 8 -24.86 0.26 2.90
CA SER A 8 -24.79 -0.37 1.60
C SER A 8 -23.32 -0.47 1.17
N GLY A 9 -22.72 -1.64 1.41
CA GLY A 9 -21.41 -1.98 0.89
C GLY A 9 -21.33 -1.71 -0.62
N ASN A 10 -20.15 -1.26 -1.05
CA ASN A 10 -19.84 -0.79 -2.39
C ASN A 10 -19.97 -1.94 -3.41
N ARG A 11 -21.19 -2.16 -3.94
CA ARG A 11 -21.60 -3.23 -4.89
C ARG A 11 -20.80 -3.31 -6.20
N ARG A 12 -19.88 -2.35 -6.46
CA ARG A 12 -19.05 -2.34 -7.68
C ARG A 12 -17.87 -3.30 -7.65
N ARG A 13 -17.45 -3.85 -6.50
CA ARG A 13 -16.29 -4.77 -6.43
C ARG A 13 -16.62 -6.23 -6.71
N GLU A 14 -17.81 -6.70 -6.37
CA GLU A 14 -18.21 -8.12 -6.51
C GLU A 14 -18.41 -8.55 -7.97
N GLN A 15 -18.48 -7.60 -8.91
CA GLN A 15 -18.71 -7.86 -10.33
C GLN A 15 -17.43 -7.87 -11.18
N ASN A 16 -16.23 -7.84 -10.58
CA ASN A 16 -14.99 -7.89 -11.35
C ASN A 16 -14.57 -9.36 -11.63
N PRO A 17 -14.72 -9.87 -12.87
CA PRO A 17 -14.41 -11.26 -13.23
C PRO A 17 -12.93 -11.62 -13.10
N ALA A 18 -12.04 -10.64 -12.93
CA ALA A 18 -10.62 -10.89 -12.64
C ALA A 18 -10.38 -11.58 -11.28
N TYR A 19 -11.31 -11.48 -10.33
CA TYR A 19 -11.20 -12.15 -9.03
C TYR A 19 -11.63 -13.63 -9.06
N GLY A 20 -12.49 -14.04 -9.99
CA GLY A 20 -13.05 -15.39 -10.06
C GLY A 20 -12.12 -16.46 -10.68
N LEU A 21 -10.94 -16.07 -11.15
CA LEU A 21 -9.99 -16.95 -11.84
C LEU A 21 -8.70 -17.23 -11.04
N LEU A 22 -8.59 -16.71 -9.82
CA LEU A 22 -7.52 -17.10 -8.91
C LEU A 22 -7.86 -18.50 -8.37
N ARG A 23 -7.02 -19.50 -8.68
CA ARG A 23 -7.13 -20.82 -8.03
C ARG A 23 -7.16 -20.63 -6.51
N PRO A 24 -7.93 -21.42 -5.76
CA PRO A 24 -7.89 -21.37 -4.31
C PRO A 24 -6.44 -21.54 -3.88
N ILE A 25 -5.94 -20.53 -3.18
CA ILE A 25 -4.69 -20.63 -2.44
C ILE A 25 -4.90 -21.76 -1.43
N ASP A 26 -3.83 -22.43 -1.06
CA ASP A 26 -3.79 -23.24 0.14
C ASP A 26 -4.37 -22.43 1.33
N GLU A 27 -5.63 -22.69 1.67
CA GLU A 27 -6.39 -21.98 2.71
C GLU A 27 -5.74 -22.13 4.10
N SER A 28 -4.64 -22.90 4.20
CA SER A 28 -3.91 -23.14 5.44
C SER A 28 -2.99 -22.00 5.90
N MET A 29 -2.58 -21.07 5.02
CA MET A 29 -1.58 -20.06 5.39
C MET A 29 -2.21 -18.86 6.12
N THR A 30 -1.72 -18.59 7.33
CA THR A 30 -2.13 -17.44 8.14
C THR A 30 -1.67 -16.12 7.52
N ASP A 31 -2.36 -15.01 7.85
CA ASP A 31 -1.97 -13.66 7.40
C ASP A 31 -0.54 -13.29 7.86
N ARG A 32 -0.09 -13.81 9.01
CA ARG A 32 1.28 -13.63 9.52
C ARG A 32 2.31 -14.31 8.64
N GLU A 33 2.09 -15.58 8.30
CA GLU A 33 2.99 -16.33 7.40
C GLU A 33 3.04 -15.70 6.00
N LYS A 34 1.89 -15.24 5.49
CA LYS A 34 1.83 -14.49 4.23
C LYS A 34 2.67 -13.22 4.28
N TRP A 35 2.57 -12.45 5.36
CA TRP A 35 3.38 -11.24 5.57
C TRP A 35 4.87 -11.55 5.58
N GLU A 36 5.30 -12.52 6.38
CA GLU A 36 6.72 -12.87 6.50
C GLU A 36 7.31 -13.32 5.17
N ARG A 37 6.59 -14.19 4.44
CA ARG A 37 7.03 -14.66 3.12
C ARG A 37 7.05 -13.55 2.08
N ALA A 38 6.05 -12.67 2.07
CA ALA A 38 6.00 -11.54 1.15
C ALA A 38 7.13 -10.54 1.41
N VAL A 39 7.38 -10.20 2.68
CA VAL A 39 8.48 -9.31 3.07
C VAL A 39 9.83 -9.94 2.71
N ALA A 40 10.03 -11.24 3.00
CA ALA A 40 11.27 -11.94 2.66
C ALA A 40 11.53 -11.96 1.16
N ALA A 41 10.51 -12.22 0.34
CA ALA A 41 10.64 -12.23 -1.11
C ALA A 41 11.06 -10.86 -1.67
N VAL A 42 10.38 -9.78 -1.27
CA VAL A 42 10.74 -8.43 -1.72
C VAL A 42 12.13 -8.02 -1.20
N ARG A 43 12.50 -8.40 0.03
CA ARG A 43 13.85 -8.15 0.57
C ARG A 43 14.93 -8.83 -0.26
N LEU A 44 14.73 -10.09 -0.62
CA LEU A 44 15.67 -10.84 -1.45
C LEU A 44 15.83 -10.19 -2.82
N GLU A 45 14.71 -9.88 -3.49
CA GLU A 45 14.73 -9.23 -4.80
C GLU A 45 15.39 -7.85 -4.74
N TYR A 46 15.04 -7.02 -3.75
CA TYR A 46 15.64 -5.70 -3.56
C TYR A 46 17.14 -5.80 -3.25
N GLY A 47 17.54 -6.77 -2.43
CA GLY A 47 18.94 -7.03 -2.08
C GLY A 47 19.81 -7.31 -3.31
N GLY A 48 19.26 -8.03 -4.29
CA GLY A 48 19.91 -8.36 -5.57
C GLY A 48 19.94 -7.24 -6.61
N LEU A 49 19.30 -6.09 -6.37
CA LEU A 49 19.36 -4.95 -7.29
C LEU A 49 20.76 -4.29 -7.25
N SER A 50 21.19 -3.77 -8.40
CA SER A 50 22.42 -2.97 -8.48
C SER A 50 22.28 -1.67 -7.68
N GLN A 51 23.42 -1.08 -7.31
CA GLN A 51 23.44 0.17 -6.56
C GLN A 51 22.76 1.32 -7.32
N GLU A 52 22.99 1.42 -8.63
CA GLU A 52 22.35 2.41 -9.51
C GLU A 52 20.81 2.29 -9.47
N VAL A 53 20.30 1.06 -9.51
CA VAL A 53 18.86 0.80 -9.42
C VAL A 53 18.34 1.21 -8.04
N LYS A 54 19.03 0.87 -6.95
CA LYS A 54 18.64 1.24 -5.58
C LYS A 54 18.58 2.76 -5.40
N GLU A 55 19.54 3.49 -5.96
CA GLU A 55 19.56 4.96 -5.96
C GLU A 55 18.39 5.55 -6.73
N ARG A 56 18.07 4.98 -7.91
CA ARG A 56 16.92 5.41 -8.69
C ARG A 56 15.60 5.16 -7.94
N VAL A 57 15.47 4.00 -7.29
CA VAL A 57 14.31 3.66 -6.45
C VAL A 57 14.19 4.66 -5.31
N LEU A 58 15.27 4.95 -4.58
CA LEU A 58 15.25 5.91 -3.48
C LEU A 58 14.83 7.31 -3.95
N PHE A 59 15.28 7.75 -5.12
CA PHE A 59 14.85 9.03 -5.72
C PHE A 59 13.33 9.07 -5.95
N LEU A 60 12.76 8.01 -6.53
CA LEU A 60 11.32 7.94 -6.79
C LEU A 60 10.51 7.87 -5.48
N LEU A 61 10.98 7.09 -4.50
CA LEU A 61 10.32 6.95 -3.20
C LEU A 61 10.33 8.26 -2.40
N LYS A 62 11.39 9.07 -2.50
CA LYS A 62 11.41 10.42 -1.92
C LYS A 62 10.28 11.30 -2.47
N ARG A 63 9.94 11.19 -3.75
CA ARG A 63 8.79 11.91 -4.33
C ARG A 63 7.47 11.41 -3.75
N VAL A 64 7.30 10.10 -3.60
CA VAL A 64 6.13 9.50 -2.95
C VAL A 64 5.98 9.99 -1.51
N GLN A 65 7.05 9.94 -0.69
CA GLN A 65 7.00 10.38 0.71
C GLN A 65 6.60 11.86 0.83
N ARG A 66 7.20 12.75 0.02
CA ARG A 66 6.82 14.18 -0.01
C ARG A 66 5.36 14.38 -0.39
N GLY A 67 4.86 13.64 -1.38
CA GLY A 67 3.45 13.70 -1.76
C GLY A 67 2.54 13.25 -0.62
N LYS A 68 2.87 12.17 0.10
CA LYS A 68 2.12 11.71 1.29
C LYS A 68 2.10 12.75 2.40
N GLU A 69 3.23 13.40 2.67
CA GLU A 69 3.31 14.47 3.66
C GLU A 69 2.43 15.66 3.26
N ARG A 70 2.45 16.07 1.99
CA ARG A 70 1.58 17.14 1.48
C ARG A 70 0.10 16.77 1.62
N VAL A 71 -0.30 15.55 1.26
CA VAL A 71 -1.68 15.08 1.48
C VAL A 71 -2.03 15.13 2.96
N HIS A 72 -1.15 14.62 3.82
CA HIS A 72 -1.36 14.61 5.26
C HIS A 72 -1.53 16.00 5.85
N GLN A 73 -0.68 16.96 5.46
CA GLN A 73 -0.75 18.35 5.91
C GLN A 73 -2.08 19.01 5.51
N ARG A 74 -2.60 18.71 4.31
CA ARG A 74 -3.92 19.19 3.88
C ARG A 74 -5.07 18.53 4.64
N ALA A 75 -4.85 17.33 5.17
CA ALA A 75 -5.82 16.60 5.98
C ALA A 75 -5.62 16.75 7.49
N ALA A 76 -4.62 17.52 7.95
CA ALA A 76 -4.22 17.57 9.36
C ALA A 76 -5.32 18.09 10.30
N GLY A 77 -6.30 18.84 9.78
CA GLY A 77 -7.49 19.27 10.52
C GLY A 77 -8.64 18.25 10.57
N LEU A 78 -8.53 17.11 9.88
CA LEU A 78 -9.60 16.12 9.75
C LEU A 78 -9.54 15.00 10.81
N ASN A 79 -8.56 15.02 11.73
CA ASN A 79 -8.36 14.03 12.79
C ASN A 79 -8.40 12.57 12.31
N GLY A 80 -8.00 12.31 11.06
CA GLY A 80 -8.23 11.00 10.42
C GLY A 80 -7.52 9.83 11.09
N ALA A 81 -6.42 10.07 11.82
CA ALA A 81 -5.76 9.03 12.63
C ALA A 81 -6.61 8.63 13.85
N GLU A 82 -7.22 9.59 14.53
CA GLU A 82 -8.12 9.36 15.67
C GLU A 82 -9.41 8.69 15.22
N ILE A 83 -9.98 9.12 14.09
CA ILE A 83 -11.15 8.49 13.47
C ILE A 83 -10.85 7.01 13.14
N CYS A 84 -9.68 6.74 12.57
CA CYS A 84 -9.25 5.36 12.26
C CYS A 84 -9.07 4.52 13.53
N ALA A 85 -8.46 5.09 14.58
CA ALA A 85 -8.28 4.41 15.86
C ALA A 85 -9.64 4.09 16.53
N ALA A 86 -10.57 5.04 16.51
CA ALA A 86 -11.91 4.89 17.05
C ALA A 86 -12.73 3.82 16.31
N CYS A 87 -12.63 3.77 14.97
CA CYS A 87 -13.34 2.78 14.18
C CYS A 87 -12.59 1.45 14.04
N GLY A 88 -11.34 1.35 14.50
CA GLY A 88 -10.50 0.15 14.38
C GLY A 88 -10.22 -0.28 12.94
N GLY A 89 -10.36 0.62 11.96
CA GLY A 89 -10.26 0.31 10.53
C GLY A 89 -11.46 -0.42 9.93
N GLN A 90 -12.61 -0.49 10.62
CA GLN A 90 -13.81 -1.14 10.09
C GLN A 90 -14.29 -0.52 8.77
N CYS A 91 -14.14 0.80 8.60
CA CYS A 91 -14.52 1.51 7.38
C CYS A 91 -13.72 1.08 6.13
N CYS A 92 -12.54 0.48 6.31
CA CYS A 92 -11.68 0.03 5.22
C CYS A 92 -11.46 -1.49 5.22
N MET A 93 -12.41 -2.26 5.76
CA MET A 93 -12.31 -3.72 5.86
C MET A 93 -11.03 -4.16 6.57
N THR A 94 -10.76 -3.52 7.71
CA THR A 94 -9.55 -3.68 8.54
C THR A 94 -8.23 -3.35 7.84
N GLY A 95 -8.23 -2.75 6.65
CA GLY A 95 -7.04 -2.16 6.04
C GLY A 95 -5.87 -3.12 5.75
N LYS A 96 -6.02 -4.43 5.96
CA LYS A 96 -4.92 -5.40 5.92
C LYS A 96 -4.21 -5.43 4.56
N HIS A 97 -4.95 -5.19 3.48
CA HIS A 97 -4.42 -5.16 2.12
C HIS A 97 -3.89 -3.79 1.67
N HIS A 98 -3.87 -2.77 2.55
CA HIS A 98 -3.46 -1.43 2.15
C HIS A 98 -1.94 -1.28 2.05
N PHE A 99 -1.17 -1.95 2.90
CA PHE A 99 0.29 -1.89 2.83
C PHE A 99 0.79 -2.49 1.53
N THR A 100 1.55 -1.72 0.74
CA THR A 100 2.01 -2.12 -0.59
C THR A 100 3.51 -2.42 -0.63
N VAL A 101 3.97 -2.93 -1.77
CA VAL A 101 5.40 -3.07 -2.07
C VAL A 101 6.12 -1.71 -2.01
N ILE A 102 5.46 -0.60 -2.35
CA ILE A 102 6.06 0.74 -2.35
C ILE A 102 6.39 1.19 -0.92
N GLU A 103 5.49 0.94 0.05
CA GLU A 103 5.80 1.19 1.45
C GLU A 103 6.97 0.33 1.93
N LEU A 104 6.98 -0.96 1.58
CA LEU A 104 8.08 -1.85 1.95
C LEU A 104 9.43 -1.37 1.38
N LEU A 105 9.47 -1.02 0.10
CA LEU A 105 10.67 -0.48 -0.54
C LEU A 105 11.15 0.81 0.12
N THR A 106 10.24 1.61 0.68
CA THR A 106 10.61 2.83 1.43
C THR A 106 11.40 2.50 2.69
N TYR A 107 10.98 1.50 3.46
CA TYR A 107 11.76 1.04 4.63
C TYR A 107 13.12 0.48 4.20
N LEU A 108 13.14 -0.37 3.16
CA LEU A 108 14.38 -1.00 2.68
C LEU A 108 15.38 0.02 2.14
N ALA A 109 14.94 0.98 1.32
CA ALA A 109 15.81 1.98 0.70
C ALA A 109 16.36 3.02 1.71
N LYS A 110 15.73 3.13 2.88
CA LYS A 110 16.18 4.00 3.97
C LYS A 110 16.88 3.26 5.09
N GLU A 111 16.99 1.94 4.98
CA GLU A 111 17.57 1.06 6.00
C GLU A 111 16.86 1.22 7.37
N GLU A 112 15.55 1.43 7.34
CA GLU A 112 14.72 1.56 8.54
C GLU A 112 14.05 0.23 8.91
N ASP A 113 13.91 0.00 10.21
CA ASP A 113 13.22 -1.17 10.72
C ASP A 113 11.74 -1.16 10.36
N LEU A 114 11.24 -2.31 9.92
CA LEU A 114 9.83 -2.50 9.62
C LEU A 114 9.06 -2.76 10.92
N PHE A 115 7.90 -2.14 11.06
CA PHE A 115 6.99 -2.42 12.17
C PHE A 115 6.48 -3.88 12.14
N THR A 116 5.96 -4.37 13.27
CA THR A 116 5.33 -5.69 13.36
C THR A 116 3.80 -5.57 13.33
N PRO A 117 3.11 -6.07 12.28
CA PRO A 117 1.65 -6.02 12.23
C PRO A 117 0.96 -6.92 13.29
N ARG A 118 -0.23 -6.50 13.73
CA ARG A 118 -1.08 -7.17 14.73
C ARG A 118 -2.29 -7.85 14.07
N PHE A 119 -2.06 -8.92 13.30
CA PHE A 119 -3.12 -9.63 12.56
C PHE A 119 -4.19 -10.26 13.45
N ASP A 120 -3.88 -10.55 14.71
CA ASP A 120 -4.74 -11.28 15.64
C ASP A 120 -5.76 -10.37 16.37
N SER A 121 -5.80 -9.08 16.03
CA SER A 121 -6.57 -8.06 16.78
C SER A 121 -8.04 -7.93 16.36
N GLY A 122 -8.46 -8.52 15.23
CA GLY A 122 -9.77 -8.26 14.61
C GLY A 122 -9.97 -6.81 14.15
N ARG A 123 -8.90 -6.00 14.16
CA ARG A 123 -8.85 -4.59 13.74
C ARG A 123 -7.80 -4.43 12.65
N CYS A 124 -7.55 -3.19 12.24
CA CYS A 124 -6.42 -2.87 11.37
C CYS A 124 -5.10 -3.44 11.93
N PRO A 125 -4.39 -4.33 11.19
CA PRO A 125 -3.12 -4.89 11.66
C PRO A 125 -2.03 -3.84 11.88
N TYR A 126 -2.22 -2.65 11.30
CA TYR A 126 -1.29 -1.54 11.36
C TYR A 126 -1.64 -0.50 12.44
N LEU A 127 -2.61 -0.81 13.30
CA LEU A 127 -3.02 0.01 14.42
C LEU A 127 -2.41 -0.57 15.71
N GLY A 128 -1.54 0.20 16.36
CA GLY A 128 -1.05 -0.04 17.72
C GLY A 128 -1.95 0.60 18.77
N ASP A 129 -1.48 0.61 20.01
CA ASP A 129 -2.26 1.14 21.15
C ASP A 129 -2.37 2.67 21.08
N ASP A 130 -1.31 3.34 20.63
CA ASP A 130 -1.23 4.80 20.50
C ASP A 130 -1.57 5.31 19.08
N GLY A 131 -2.24 4.49 18.27
CA GLY A 131 -2.59 4.82 16.89
C GLY A 131 -1.78 4.05 15.85
N CYS A 132 -1.68 4.57 14.64
CA CYS A 132 -1.07 3.82 13.53
C CYS A 132 0.43 3.59 13.75
N LEU A 133 0.88 2.34 13.52
CA LEU A 133 2.30 1.93 13.60
C LEU A 133 3.20 2.60 12.55
N MET A 134 2.60 3.33 11.60
CA MET A 134 3.31 4.06 10.54
C MET A 134 3.12 5.56 10.72
N SER A 135 4.23 6.29 10.67
CA SER A 135 4.18 7.75 10.53
C SER A 135 3.58 8.15 9.18
N PRO A 136 3.05 9.37 9.02
CA PRO A 136 2.27 9.76 7.84
C PRO A 136 2.94 9.49 6.49
N SER A 137 4.25 9.71 6.36
CA SER A 137 5.01 9.49 5.12
C SER A 137 5.21 8.01 4.75
N TYR A 138 4.94 7.10 5.68
CA TYR A 138 5.01 5.64 5.47
C TYR A 138 3.62 5.01 5.34
N ARG A 139 2.55 5.76 5.64
CA ARG A 139 1.19 5.24 5.49
C ARG A 139 0.89 4.95 4.02
N PRO A 140 0.14 3.88 3.72
CA PRO A 140 -0.26 3.59 2.36
C PRO A 140 -1.13 4.67 1.75
N PHE A 141 -1.15 4.76 0.41
CA PHE A 141 -1.97 5.71 -0.33
C PHE A 141 -3.41 5.79 0.19
N ASN A 142 -4.11 4.66 0.26
CA ASN A 142 -5.51 4.62 0.71
C ASN A 142 -5.71 5.07 2.17
N CYS A 143 -4.66 4.96 2.99
CA CYS A 143 -4.70 5.37 4.39
C CYS A 143 -4.43 6.87 4.56
N ILE A 144 -3.64 7.48 3.67
CA ILE A 144 -3.29 8.90 3.75
C ILE A 144 -4.28 9.79 3.01
N THR A 145 -4.97 9.27 2.00
CA THR A 145 -6.03 9.99 1.28
C THR A 145 -7.41 9.83 1.94
N PHE A 146 -7.47 9.14 3.08
CA PHE A 146 -8.65 8.96 3.90
C PHE A 146 -9.90 8.58 3.10
N ASN A 147 -9.85 7.45 2.38
CA ASN A 147 -11.01 6.89 1.70
C ASN A 147 -12.01 6.28 2.72
N CYS A 148 -12.55 7.14 3.58
CA CYS A 148 -13.48 6.84 4.65
C CYS A 148 -14.64 7.83 4.54
N GLU A 149 -15.86 7.32 4.41
CA GLU A 149 -17.08 8.15 4.34
C GLU A 149 -17.20 9.12 5.53
N GLN A 150 -16.68 8.75 6.70
CA GLN A 150 -16.69 9.63 7.87
C GLN A 150 -15.77 10.85 7.69
N VAL A 151 -14.59 10.66 7.09
CA VAL A 151 -13.67 11.77 6.82
C VAL A 151 -14.19 12.66 5.70
N ASP A 152 -14.74 12.08 4.64
CA ASP A 152 -15.32 12.80 3.51
C ASP A 152 -16.47 13.73 3.93
N SER A 153 -17.27 13.30 4.92
CA SER A 153 -18.36 14.11 5.47
C SER A 153 -17.91 15.36 6.24
N LEU A 154 -16.65 15.40 6.70
CA LEU A 154 -16.08 16.50 7.47
C LEU A 154 -15.32 17.52 6.61
N SER A 155 -14.88 17.13 5.42
CA SER A 155 -14.22 18.03 4.45
C SER A 155 -15.23 18.98 3.79
N GLN A 156 -15.39 20.18 4.36
CA GLN A 156 -16.14 21.26 3.71
C GLN A 156 -15.43 21.72 2.42
N ARG A 157 -16.23 22.08 1.41
CA ARG A 157 -15.89 22.09 -0.03
C ARG A 157 -14.80 23.09 -0.48
N SER A 158 -14.29 23.97 0.38
CA SER A 158 -13.33 25.01 -0.01
C SER A 158 -11.90 24.51 -0.23
N GLU A 159 -11.52 23.34 0.30
CA GLU A 159 -10.16 22.78 0.13
C GLU A 159 -10.10 21.59 -0.83
N ALA A 160 -11.24 21.15 -1.36
CA ALA A 160 -11.35 19.96 -2.20
C ALA A 160 -10.46 20.02 -3.45
N ALA A 161 -10.42 21.16 -4.15
CA ALA A 161 -9.61 21.32 -5.35
C ALA A 161 -8.10 21.20 -5.07
N VAL A 162 -7.63 21.77 -3.95
CA VAL A 162 -6.22 21.69 -3.53
C VAL A 162 -5.87 20.27 -3.12
N PHE A 163 -6.74 19.61 -2.36
CA PHE A 163 -6.57 18.21 -1.98
C PHE A 163 -6.49 17.29 -3.21
N MET A 164 -7.43 17.43 -4.15
CA MET A 164 -7.45 16.67 -5.40
C MET A 164 -6.19 16.87 -6.24
N HIS A 165 -5.65 18.10 -6.28
CA HIS A 165 -4.41 18.39 -6.99
C HIS A 165 -3.22 17.64 -6.35
N VAL A 166 -3.06 17.72 -5.03
CA VAL A 166 -1.98 17.05 -4.31
C VAL A 166 -2.12 15.52 -4.36
N GLU A 167 -3.35 15.01 -4.28
CA GLU A 167 -3.63 13.58 -4.46
C GLU A 167 -3.24 13.10 -5.85
N LYS A 168 -3.55 13.87 -6.90
CA LYS A 168 -3.18 13.54 -8.28
C LYS A 168 -1.67 13.44 -8.44
N GLU A 169 -0.91 14.41 -7.94
CA GLU A 169 0.56 14.37 -7.97
C GLU A 169 1.10 13.15 -7.21
N LEU A 170 0.47 12.77 -6.10
CA LEU A 170 0.84 11.56 -5.38
C LEU A 170 0.58 10.30 -6.24
N ARG A 171 -0.57 10.21 -6.92
CA ARG A 171 -0.86 9.09 -7.84
C ARG A 171 0.16 9.00 -8.98
N GLU A 172 0.58 10.14 -9.54
CA GLU A 172 1.63 10.20 -10.56
C GLU A 172 2.98 9.70 -10.00
N ALA A 173 3.35 10.11 -8.79
CA ALA A 173 4.57 9.60 -8.14
C ALA A 173 4.54 8.08 -7.89
N TYR A 174 3.38 7.51 -7.52
CA TYR A 174 3.21 6.05 -7.44
C TYR A 174 3.33 5.39 -8.82
N ALA A 175 2.71 5.99 -9.84
CA ALA A 175 2.77 5.48 -11.21
C ALA A 175 4.21 5.48 -11.76
N ASP A 176 5.04 6.45 -11.39
CA ASP A 176 6.46 6.46 -11.76
C ASP A 176 7.23 5.28 -11.16
N VAL A 177 6.95 4.91 -9.89
CA VAL A 177 7.55 3.72 -9.26
C VAL A 177 7.06 2.44 -9.93
N GLU A 178 5.74 2.32 -10.14
CA GLU A 178 5.13 1.17 -10.84
C GLU A 178 5.67 1.01 -12.26
N GLY A 179 5.81 2.11 -12.99
CA GLY A 179 6.37 2.15 -14.34
C GLY A 179 7.83 1.72 -14.38
N PHE A 180 8.62 2.14 -13.39
CA PHE A 180 10.03 1.75 -13.28
C PHE A 180 10.20 0.22 -13.12
N PHE A 181 9.31 -0.44 -12.37
CA PHE A 181 9.33 -1.89 -12.19
C PHE A 181 8.41 -2.65 -13.16
N GLY A 182 7.69 -1.97 -14.06
CA GLY A 182 6.69 -2.59 -14.93
C GLY A 182 5.64 -3.42 -14.17
N ASN A 183 5.28 -3.06 -12.93
CA ASN A 183 4.35 -3.80 -12.09
C ASN A 183 3.40 -2.87 -11.31
N ARG A 184 2.22 -3.39 -10.94
CA ARG A 184 1.15 -2.65 -10.25
C ARG A 184 1.16 -2.96 -8.75
N PHE A 185 1.73 -2.06 -7.96
CA PHE A 185 1.91 -2.22 -6.52
C PHE A 185 0.77 -1.67 -5.67
N LEU A 186 -0.02 -0.72 -6.19
CA LEU A 186 -1.16 -0.12 -5.46
C LEU A 186 -2.23 -1.11 -4.98
N HIS A 187 -2.20 -2.36 -5.45
CA HIS A 187 -3.10 -3.42 -5.02
C HIS A 187 -2.74 -4.04 -3.66
N GLY A 188 -1.61 -3.68 -3.05
CA GLY A 188 -1.19 -4.22 -1.76
C GLY A 188 -0.19 -5.36 -1.86
N LEU A 189 0.60 -5.54 -0.81
CA LEU A 189 1.69 -6.50 -0.73
C LEU A 189 1.17 -7.93 -0.86
N PHE A 190 0.08 -8.27 -0.15
CA PHE A 190 -0.49 -9.62 -0.17
C PHE A 190 -0.98 -10.00 -1.57
N ILE A 191 -1.67 -9.10 -2.26
CA ILE A 191 -2.17 -9.37 -3.61
C ILE A 191 -1.01 -9.57 -4.60
N ASN A 192 0.05 -8.77 -4.48
CA ASN A 192 1.25 -8.94 -5.32
C ASN A 192 1.96 -10.27 -5.02
N PHE A 193 2.10 -10.62 -3.74
CA PHE A 193 2.67 -11.89 -3.30
C PHE A 193 1.88 -13.07 -3.86
N GLU A 194 0.56 -13.08 -3.67
CA GLU A 194 -0.31 -14.16 -4.14
C GLU A 194 -0.28 -14.29 -5.66
N ARG A 195 -0.31 -13.17 -6.40
CA ARG A 195 -0.26 -13.19 -7.87
C ARG A 195 1.07 -13.72 -8.40
N ASP A 196 2.18 -13.26 -7.84
CA ASP A 196 3.49 -13.45 -8.47
C ASP A 196 4.22 -14.69 -7.93
N ILE A 197 4.13 -15.00 -6.64
CA ILE A 197 4.82 -16.16 -6.04
C ILE A 197 4.15 -17.46 -6.44
N LEU A 198 2.81 -17.51 -6.51
CA LEU A 198 2.10 -18.70 -7.00
C LEU A 198 2.41 -18.99 -8.46
N GLN A 199 2.86 -17.97 -9.20
CA GLN A 199 3.28 -18.07 -10.60
C GLN A 199 4.80 -18.19 -10.77
N ARG A 200 5.57 -18.28 -9.67
CA ARG A 200 7.05 -18.30 -9.65
C ARG A 200 7.68 -17.11 -10.41
N ARG A 201 7.08 -15.94 -10.29
CA ARG A 201 7.55 -14.68 -10.89
C ARG A 201 8.09 -13.76 -9.81
N GLN A 202 8.98 -12.85 -10.22
CA GLN A 202 9.45 -11.77 -9.35
C GLN A 202 8.37 -10.70 -9.15
N ILE A 203 8.38 -10.07 -7.97
CA ILE A 203 7.51 -8.93 -7.63
C ILE A 203 8.12 -7.63 -8.20
N LEU A 204 9.41 -7.40 -8.02
CA LEU A 204 10.19 -6.28 -8.56
C LEU A 204 10.66 -6.62 -9.98
N ARG A 205 9.74 -6.52 -10.96
CA ARG A 205 10.01 -6.84 -12.37
C ARG A 205 10.71 -5.68 -13.09
N GLY A 206 11.03 -5.87 -14.37
CA GLY A 206 11.31 -4.79 -15.32
C GLY A 206 12.68 -4.14 -15.20
N VAL A 207 13.38 -4.35 -14.09
CA VAL A 207 14.75 -3.91 -13.90
C VAL A 207 15.61 -5.16 -13.96
N ALA A 208 16.29 -5.37 -15.09
CA ALA A 208 17.24 -6.46 -15.19
C ALA A 208 18.22 -6.33 -14.01
N ALA A 209 18.48 -7.44 -13.32
CA ALA A 209 19.69 -7.54 -12.52
C ALA A 209 20.85 -7.47 -13.51
N ASP A 210 21.24 -6.26 -13.90
CA ASP A 210 22.31 -6.04 -14.85
C ASP A 210 23.62 -6.49 -14.21
N GLY A 211 23.88 -7.77 -14.46
CA GLY A 211 25.09 -8.53 -14.13
C GLY A 211 25.26 -9.76 -15.03
N ALA A 212 24.39 -9.98 -16.01
CA ALA A 212 24.60 -10.96 -17.08
C ALA A 212 24.16 -10.34 -18.41
N GLY A 213 25.15 -9.84 -19.15
CA GLY A 213 24.96 -9.36 -20.51
C GLY A 213 24.25 -10.42 -21.36
N VAL A 214 23.12 -10.04 -21.93
CA VAL A 214 22.59 -10.68 -23.13
C VAL A 214 22.46 -9.60 -24.17
N ASP A 215 23.50 -9.55 -24.98
CA ASP A 215 23.54 -8.94 -26.30
C ASP A 215 22.27 -9.35 -27.08
N ARG A 216 21.33 -8.42 -27.23
CA ARG A 216 20.23 -8.56 -28.21
C ARG A 216 20.59 -7.71 -29.40
N GLN A 217 21.32 -8.33 -30.33
CA GLN A 217 21.38 -7.88 -31.71
C GLN A 217 19.96 -7.84 -32.28
N VAL A 218 19.59 -6.68 -32.82
CA VAL A 218 18.61 -6.52 -33.90
C VAL A 218 19.39 -6.04 -35.11
#